data_AF-A0A1V3WLD8-F1
#
_entry.id   AF-A0A1V3WLD8-F1
#
_cell.length_a   1.000
_cell.length_b   1.000
_cell.length_c   1.000
_cell.angle_alpha   90.00
_cell.angle_beta   90.00
_cell.angle_gamma   90.00
#
_symmetry.space_group_name_H-M   'P 1'
#
loop_
_entity.id
_entity.type
_entity.pdbx_description
1 polymer ?
#
loop_
_entity_poly.entity_id
_entity_poly.type
_entity_poly.pdbx_seq_one_letter_code
_entity_poly.pdbx_strand_id
1 'polypeptide(L)' 'MAWFLERGGRTLLTFTADPGASHAAAIAVADLVAARRVASILVERVDGIPVLQPGGPGSVTDALAEAGFVRTPRGLRLR' A
#
# COMPACT_ATOMS: atom_id res chain seq x y z
N MET A 1 -13.12 -0.04 8.59
CA MET A 1 -11.77 -0.45 8.14
C MET A 1 -11.33 0.53 7.08
N ALA A 2 -10.11 1.06 7.13
CA ALA A 2 -9.65 2.06 6.15
C ALA A 2 -9.22 1.40 4.83
N TRP A 3 -8.45 0.30 4.90
CA TRP A 3 -7.90 -0.42 3.77
C TRP A 3 -8.21 -1.92 3.84
N PHE A 4 -8.17 -2.59 2.68
CA PHE A 4 -8.20 -4.04 2.53
C PHE A 4 -7.18 -4.49 1.49
N LEU A 5 -6.32 -5.44 1.86
CA LEU A 5 -5.42 -6.11 0.92
C LEU A 5 -6.01 -7.44 0.50
N GLU A 6 -6.14 -7.65 -0.80
CA GLU A 6 -6.50 -8.96 -1.33
C GLU A 6 -5.40 -9.99 -1.04
N ARG A 7 -5.77 -11.28 -1.09
CA ARG A 7 -4.81 -12.38 -0.89
C ARG A 7 -3.63 -12.23 -1.85
N GLY A 8 -2.42 -12.26 -1.29
CA GLY A 8 -1.17 -12.04 -2.02
C GLY A 8 -0.69 -10.58 -2.07
N GLY A 9 -1.48 -9.63 -1.54
CA GLY A 9 -1.06 -8.24 -1.32
C GLY A 9 -0.99 -7.36 -2.56
N ARG A 10 -1.37 -7.88 -3.74
CA ARG A 10 -1.21 -7.22 -5.06
C ARG A 10 -2.22 -6.11 -5.32
N THR A 11 -3.42 -6.24 -4.75
CA THR A 11 -4.49 -5.25 -4.85
C THR A 11 -4.81 -4.71 -3.47
N LEU A 12 -4.82 -3.38 -3.38
CA LEU A 12 -5.27 -2.63 -2.22
C LEU A 12 -6.61 -1.97 -2.55
N LEU A 13 -7.58 -2.08 -1.65
CA LEU A 13 -8.84 -1.34 -1.71
C LEU A 13 -8.88 -0.33 -0.57
N THR A 14 -9.30 0.90 -0.87
CA THR A 14 -9.46 1.95 0.12
C THR A 14 -10.92 2.30 0.34
N PHE A 15 -11.26 2.59 1.60
CA PHE A 15 -12.63 2.91 2.04
C PHE A 15 -12.67 4.26 2.76
N THR A 16 -11.64 5.08 2.57
CA THR A 16 -11.50 6.39 3.17
C THR A 16 -10.76 7.33 2.22
N ALA A 17 -11.17 8.59 2.20
CA ALA A 17 -10.44 9.67 1.55
C ALA A 17 -9.60 10.49 2.53
N ASP A 18 -9.66 10.18 3.84
CA ASP A 18 -8.86 10.84 4.87
C ASP A 18 -7.38 10.44 4.73
N PRO A 19 -6.47 11.41 4.48
CA PRO A 19 -5.04 11.13 4.39
C PRO A 19 -4.46 10.58 5.70
N GLY A 20 -4.98 11.01 6.86
CA GLY A 20 -4.52 10.53 8.17
C GLY A 20 -4.82 9.05 8.37
N ALA A 21 -6.06 8.63 8.06
CA ALA A 21 -6.44 7.22 8.07
C ALA A 21 -5.64 6.38 7.07
N SER A 22 -5.33 6.92 5.88
CA SER A 22 -4.48 6.22 4.90
C SER A 22 -3.05 6.03 5.39
N HIS A 23 -2.44 7.07 5.98
CA HIS A 23 -1.11 6.98 6.58
C HIS A 23 -1.08 5.96 7.72
N ALA A 24 -2.04 6.01 8.65
CA ALA A 24 -2.13 5.04 9.75
C ALA A 24 -2.30 3.59 9.24
N ALA A 25 -3.07 3.38 8.18
CA ALA A 25 -3.22 2.07 7.56
C ALA A 25 -1.92 1.57 6.90
N ALA A 26 -1.16 2.46 6.24
CA ALA A 26 0.13 2.14 5.65
C ALA A 26 1.14 1.67 6.72
N ILE A 27 1.22 2.38 7.84
CA ILE A 27 2.07 1.99 8.98
C ILE A 27 1.66 0.63 9.53
N ALA A 28 0.36 0.40 9.77
CA ALA A 28 -0.11 -0.90 10.26
C ALA A 28 0.23 -2.06 9.31
N VAL A 29 0.21 -1.83 8.00
CA VAL A 29 0.65 -2.81 7.00
C VAL A 29 2.16 -3.04 7.07
N ALA A 30 2.95 -1.97 7.23
CA ALA A 30 4.40 -2.07 7.36
C ALA A 30 4.83 -2.82 8.62
N ASP A 31 4.14 -2.61 9.74
CA ASP A 31 4.38 -3.30 11.01
C ASP A 31 4.20 -4.82 10.89
N LEU A 32 3.29 -5.30 10.04
CA LEU A 32 3.15 -6.74 9.78
C LEU A 32 4.41 -7.35 9.14
N VAL A 33 5.07 -6.60 8.25
CA VAL A 33 6.32 -7.02 7.61
C VAL A 33 7.49 -6.90 8.59
N ALA A 34 7.58 -5.79 9.32
CA ALA A 34 8.60 -5.55 10.34
C ALA A 34 8.56 -6.63 11.45
N ALA A 35 7.36 -6.99 11.90
CA ALA A 35 7.14 -8.06 12.87
C ALA A 35 7.26 -9.47 12.29
N ARG A 36 7.69 -9.62 11.02
CA ARG A 36 7.88 -10.89 10.31
C ARG A 36 6.62 -11.78 10.25
N ARG A 37 5.43 -11.21 10.44
CA ARG A 37 4.15 -11.91 10.26
C ARG A 37 3.81 -12.11 8.79
N VAL A 38 4.30 -11.22 7.94
CA VAL A 38 4.25 -11.32 6.49
C VAL A 38 5.66 -11.13 5.93
N ALA A 39 6.12 -12.02 5.06
CA ALA A 39 7.49 -11.96 4.56
C ALA A 39 7.77 -10.75 3.64
N SER A 40 6.77 -10.36 2.82
CA SER A 40 6.84 -9.18 1.96
C SER A 40 5.46 -8.84 1.42
N ILE A 41 5.26 -7.57 1.02
CA ILE A 41 4.04 -7.10 0.36
C ILE A 41 4.44 -6.39 -0.92
N LEU A 42 3.77 -6.68 -2.03
CA LEU A 42 3.91 -5.99 -3.31
C LEU A 42 2.54 -5.50 -3.74
N VAL A 43 2.33 -4.18 -3.76
CA VAL A 43 1.10 -3.54 -4.23
C VAL A 43 1.28 -3.12 -5.69
N GLU A 44 0.38 -3.56 -6.55
CA GLU A 44 0.39 -3.27 -8.00
C GLU A 44 -0.79 -2.37 -8.39
N ARG A 45 -1.91 -2.49 -7.66
CA ARG A 45 -3.13 -1.71 -7.91
C ARG A 45 -3.73 -1.20 -6.61
N VAL A 46 -4.31 -0.01 -6.68
CA VAL A 46 -5.14 0.58 -5.63
C VAL A 46 -6.48 0.95 -6.28
N ASP A 47 -7.59 0.41 -5.77
CA ASP A 47 -8.94 0.68 -6.29
C ASP A 47 -9.05 0.45 -7.81
N GLY A 48 -8.39 -0.61 -8.30
CA GLY A 48 -8.32 -0.97 -9.72
C GLY A 48 -7.29 -0.19 -10.55
N ILE A 49 -6.77 0.93 -10.05
CA ILE A 49 -5.79 1.78 -10.73
C ILE A 49 -4.37 1.27 -10.48
N PRO A 50 -3.54 1.07 -11.53
CA PRO A 50 -2.13 0.72 -11.35
C PRO A 50 -1.36 1.77 -10.53
N VAL A 51 -0.58 1.35 -9.53
CA VAL A 51 0.17 2.28 -8.65
C VAL A 51 1.29 3.03 -9.37
N LEU A 52 1.73 2.53 -10.52
CA LEU A 52 2.77 3.16 -11.32
C LEU A 52 2.20 4.08 -12.41
N GLN A 53 0.87 4.12 -12.60
CA GLN A 53 0.23 4.96 -13.59
C GLN A 53 0.47 6.45 -13.26
N PRO A 54 0.90 7.28 -14.23
CA PRO A 54 0.96 8.73 -14.05
C PRO A 54 -0.40 9.30 -13.66
N GLY A 55 -0.45 10.15 -12.64
CA GLY A 55 -1.72 10.66 -12.08
C GLY A 55 -2.55 9.60 -11.34
N GLY A 56 -1.92 8.48 -10.94
CA GLY A 56 -2.53 7.44 -10.13
C GLY A 56 -2.86 7.88 -8.69
N PRO A 57 -3.13 6.94 -7.78
CA PRO A 57 -3.69 7.21 -6.46
C PRO A 57 -2.64 7.81 -5.50
N GLY A 58 -2.35 9.11 -5.69
CA GLY A 58 -1.23 9.84 -5.09
C GLY A 58 -1.16 9.70 -3.58
N SER A 59 -2.23 10.05 -2.85
CA SER A 59 -2.23 10.00 -1.38
C SER A 59 -1.97 8.60 -0.81
N VAL A 60 -2.43 7.55 -1.49
CA VAL A 60 -2.21 6.16 -1.06
C VAL A 60 -0.78 5.73 -1.39
N THR A 61 -0.27 6.08 -2.57
CA THR A 61 1.12 5.79 -2.94
C THR A 61 2.11 6.53 -2.07
N ASP A 62 1.80 7.76 -1.67
CA ASP A 62 2.62 8.57 -0.77
C ASP A 62 2.63 7.96 0.64
N ALA A 63 1.46 7.61 1.18
CA ALA A 63 1.35 6.91 2.46
C ALA A 63 2.14 5.59 2.48
N LEU A 64 2.08 4.80 1.40
CA LEU A 64 2.88 3.59 1.26
C LEU A 64 4.38 3.90 1.22
N ALA A 65 4.80 4.92 0.48
CA ALA A 65 6.21 5.31 0.39
C ALA A 65 6.76 5.80 1.74
N GLU A 66 5.99 6.62 2.46
CA GLU A 66 6.30 7.07 3.83
C GLU A 66 6.42 5.90 4.81
N ALA A 67 5.59 4.85 4.64
CA ALA A 67 5.67 3.62 5.42
C ALA A 67 6.83 2.69 4.99
N GLY A 68 7.68 3.11 4.04
CA GLY A 68 8.89 2.40 3.63
C GLY A 68 8.72 1.48 2.42
N PHE A 69 7.57 1.52 1.72
CA PHE A 69 7.45 0.82 0.44
C PHE A 69 8.33 1.49 -0.62
N VAL A 70 9.08 0.67 -1.36
CA VAL A 70 9.94 1.14 -2.44
C VAL A 70 9.35 0.82 -3.80
N ARG A 71 9.54 1.73 -4.76
CA ARG A 71 9.12 1.50 -6.15
C ARG A 71 9.99 0.41 -6.80
N THR A 72 9.33 -0.51 -7.48
CA THR A 72 9.92 -1.57 -8.30
C THR A 72 9.26 -1.57 -9.68
N PRO A 73 9.82 -2.27 -10.68
CA PRO A 73 9.18 -2.35 -12.00
C PRO A 73 7.75 -2.93 -11.98
N ARG A 74 7.40 -3.74 -10.96
CA ARG A 74 6.06 -4.35 -10.84
C ARG A 74 5.08 -3.54 -9.98
N GLY A 75 5.56 -2.63 -9.13
CA GLY A 75 4.71 -1.95 -8.15
C GLY A 75 5.50 -1.42 -6.94
N LEU A 76 4.80 -1.10 -5.86
CA LEU A 76 5.39 -0.68 -4.59
C LEU A 76 5.61 -1.90 -3.68
N ARG A 77 6.81 -2.06 -3.12
CA ARG A 77 7.18 -3.26 -2.36
C ARG A 77 7.79 -2.95 -1.00
N LEU A 78 7.44 -3.76 0.00
CA LEU A 78 8.07 -3.81 1.32
C LEU A 78 8.52 -5.25 1.63
N ARG A 79 9.64 -5.44 2.35
CA ARG A 79 10.25 -6.73 2.72
C ARG A 79 10.87 -6.67 4.11
#